data_AF-A0A1V0PIZ6-F1
#
_entry.id   AF-A0A1V0PIZ6-F1
#
_cell.length_a   1.000
_cell.length_b   1.000
_cell.length_c   1.000
_cell.angle_alpha   90.00
_cell.angle_beta   90.00
_cell.angle_gamma   90.00
#
_symmetry.space_group_name_H-M   'P 1'
#
loop_
_entity.id
_entity.type
_entity.pdbx_description
1 polymer ?
#
loop_
_entity_poly.entity_id
_entity_poly.type
_entity_poly.pdbx_seq_one_letter_code
_entity_poly.pdbx_strand_id
1 'polypeptide(L)'
;MVCELRREFKFPLKQLLAISELSKATYYYWVNRFERPNKDEMIEQVMLEIRQEHTNAGYRPMVELLKQRGIYVNHKKVQRLMKKLGLRVTTF
;
A
#
# COMPACT_ATOMS: atom_id res chain seq x y z
N MET A 1 -14.65 -3.26 -8.87
CA MET A 1 -15.97 -3.61 -9.46
C MET A 1 -17.14 -3.54 -8.46
N VAL A 2 -17.42 -4.54 -7.61
CA VAL A 2 -18.66 -4.53 -6.79
C VAL A 2 -18.68 -3.41 -5.73
N CYS A 3 -17.55 -3.11 -5.10
CA CYS A 3 -17.44 -2.04 -4.10
C CYS A 3 -17.55 -0.63 -4.71
N GLU A 4 -17.01 -0.42 -5.92
CA GLU A 4 -17.08 0.84 -6.67
C GLU A 4 -18.52 1.08 -7.15
N LEU A 5 -19.16 0.07 -7.76
CA LEU A 5 -20.55 0.15 -8.22
C LEU A 5 -21.54 0.45 -7.09
N ARG A 6 -21.28 -0.08 -5.88
CA ARG A 6 -22.07 0.23 -4.69
C ARG A 6 -21.87 1.67 -4.21
N ARG A 7 -20.63 2.18 -4.24
CA ARG A 7 -20.29 3.56 -3.80
C ARG A 7 -20.84 4.61 -4.76
N GLU A 8 -20.75 4.37 -6.06
CA GLU A 8 -21.12 5.35 -7.09
C GLU A 8 -22.61 5.31 -7.45
N PHE A 9 -23.22 4.13 -7.54
CA PHE A 9 -24.57 3.98 -8.10
C PHE A 9 -25.64 3.53 -7.09
N LYS A 10 -25.30 3.38 -5.80
CA LYS A 10 -26.22 3.00 -4.70
C LYS A 10 -27.09 1.76 -4.99
N PHE A 11 -26.63 0.83 -5.82
CA PHE A 11 -27.40 -0.39 -6.13
C PHE A 11 -27.59 -1.29 -4.90
N PRO A 12 -28.70 -2.04 -4.82
CA PRO A 12 -28.91 -3.02 -3.76
C PRO A 12 -27.84 -4.11 -3.80
N LEU A 13 -27.11 -4.30 -2.69
CA LEU A 13 -26.04 -5.29 -2.56
C LEU A 13 -26.51 -6.71 -2.94
N LYS A 14 -27.78 -7.04 -2.66
CA LYS A 14 -28.39 -8.34 -3.02
C LYS A 14 -28.35 -8.62 -4.53
N GLN A 15 -28.61 -7.61 -5.36
CA GLN A 15 -28.62 -7.76 -6.82
C GLN A 15 -27.19 -7.89 -7.35
N LEU A 16 -26.26 -7.09 -6.83
CA LEU A 16 -24.85 -7.17 -7.20
C LEU A 16 -24.23 -8.53 -6.85
N LEU A 17 -24.56 -9.06 -5.68
CA LEU A 17 -24.10 -10.39 -5.25
C LEU A 17 -24.72 -11.51 -6.08
N ALA A 18 -25.98 -11.37 -6.52
CA ALA A 18 -26.63 -12.33 -7.40
C ALA A 18 -25.97 -12.38 -8.80
N ILE A 19 -25.61 -11.22 -9.35
CA ILE A 19 -24.93 -11.12 -10.66
C ILE A 19 -23.48 -11.64 -10.59
N SER A 20 -22.80 -11.39 -9.47
CA SER A 20 -21.41 -11.82 -9.26
C SER A 20 -21.26 -13.22 -8.66
N GLU A 21 -22.37 -13.91 -8.38
CA GLU A 21 -22.42 -15.23 -7.73
C GLU A 21 -21.61 -15.29 -6.40
N LEU A 22 -21.46 -14.15 -5.72
CA LEU A 22 -20.70 -14.06 -4.47
C LEU A 22 -21.61 -14.18 -3.25
N SER A 23 -21.18 -14.96 -2.26
CA SER A 23 -21.86 -14.96 -0.97
C SER A 23 -21.68 -13.63 -0.24
N LYS A 24 -22.67 -13.26 0.59
CA LYS A 24 -22.59 -12.06 1.44
C LYS A 24 -21.39 -12.13 2.39
N ALA A 25 -21.08 -13.31 2.93
CA ALA A 25 -19.93 -13.52 3.80
C ALA A 25 -18.60 -13.26 3.08
N THR A 26 -18.47 -13.77 1.85
CA THR A 26 -17.29 -13.54 0.99
C THR A 26 -17.10 -12.05 0.73
N TYR A 27 -18.19 -11.33 0.42
CA TYR A 27 -18.13 -9.88 0.20
C TYR A 27 -17.62 -9.12 1.43
N TYR A 28 -18.23 -9.31 2.61
CA TYR A 28 -17.81 -8.61 3.81
C TYR A 28 -16.40 -9.00 4.28
N TYR A 29 -15.99 -10.25 4.07
CA TYR A 29 -14.60 -10.66 4.30
C TYR A 29 -13.61 -9.82 3.49
N TRP A 30 -13.88 -9.63 2.20
CA TRP A 30 -13.04 -8.80 1.33
C TRP A 30 -13.10 -7.33 1.71
N VAL A 31 -14.30 -6.77 1.96
CA VAL A 31 -14.45 -5.37 2.41
C VAL A 31 -13.61 -5.12 3.66
N ASN A 32 -13.76 -5.94 4.70
CA ASN A 32 -13.02 -5.81 5.95
C ASN A 32 -11.50 -6.04 5.77
N ARG A 33 -11.10 -6.75 4.72
CA ARG A 33 -9.68 -6.97 4.39
C ARG A 33 -9.06 -5.79 3.66
N PHE A 34 -9.82 -5.14 2.77
CA PHE A 34 -9.38 -3.95 2.03
C PHE A 34 -9.41 -2.67 2.89
N GLU A 35 -10.34 -2.57 3.85
CA GLU A 35 -10.43 -1.42 4.77
C GLU A 35 -9.38 -1.44 5.89
N ARG A 36 -8.43 -2.39 5.88
CA ARG A 36 -7.38 -2.43 6.90
C ARG A 36 -6.43 -1.25 6.69
N PRO A 37 -6.18 -0.42 7.73
CA PRO A 37 -5.25 0.70 7.61
C PRO A 37 -3.85 0.19 7.28
N ASN A 38 -3.17 0.90 6.38
CA ASN A 38 -1.80 0.55 6.01
C ASN A 38 -0.85 0.92 7.16
N LYS A 39 -0.42 -0.10 7.91
CA LYS A 39 0.53 0.09 9.04
C LYS A 39 1.87 0.69 8.60
N ASP A 40 2.21 0.58 7.32
CA ASP A 40 3.48 1.05 6.76
C ASP A 40 3.38 2.45 6.15
N GLU A 41 2.20 3.09 6.16
CA GLU A 41 1.95 4.37 5.49
C GLU A 41 2.90 5.49 5.95
N MET A 42 3.14 5.60 7.26
CA MET A 42 4.10 6.57 7.81
C MET A 42 5.52 6.36 7.27
N ILE A 43 5.95 5.09 7.16
CA ILE A 43 7.29 4.77 6.63
C ILE A 43 7.34 5.05 5.13
N GLU A 44 6.26 4.75 4.40
CA GLU A 44 6.15 5.04 2.97
C GLU A 44 6.24 6.54 2.68
N GLN A 45 5.58 7.38 3.47
CA GLN A 45 5.65 8.85 3.35
C GLN A 45 7.08 9.36 3.57
N VAL A 46 7.73 8.95 4.65
CA VAL A 46 9.12 9.36 4.93
C VAL A 46 10.08 8.89 3.84
N MET A 47 9.88 7.68 3.30
CA MET A 47 10.69 7.18 2.18
C MET A 47 10.51 8.01 0.89
N LEU A 48 9.30 8.55 0.65
CA LEU A 48 9.04 9.45 -0.48
C LEU A 48 9.69 10.82 -0.28
N GLU A 49 9.65 11.37 0.94
CA GLU A 49 10.37 12.61 1.28
C GLU A 49 11.89 12.45 1.08
N ILE A 50 12.47 11.38 1.61
CA ILE A 50 13.88 11.05 1.41
C ILE A 50 14.21 10.93 -0.08
N ARG A 51 13.29 10.39 -0.89
CA ARG A 51 13.49 10.27 -2.33
C ARG A 51 13.48 11.63 -3.04
N GLN A 52 12.68 12.58 -2.58
CA GLN A 52 12.66 13.95 -3.11
C GLN A 52 13.98 14.68 -2.79
N GLU A 53 14.53 14.46 -1.60
CA GLU A 53 15.83 15.01 -1.19
C GLU A 53 17.01 14.32 -1.89
N HIS A 54 16.90 13.00 -2.10
CA HIS A 54 17.96 12.16 -2.64
C HIS A 54 17.44 11.27 -3.79
N THR A 55 17.42 11.83 -5.00
CA THR A 55 16.88 11.20 -6.22
C THR A 55 17.50 9.84 -6.54
N ASN A 56 18.76 9.60 -6.15
CA ASN A 56 19.48 8.34 -6.41
C ASN A 56 19.66 7.46 -5.16
N ALA A 57 18.92 7.71 -4.07
CA ALA A 57 18.97 6.88 -2.88
C ALA A 57 18.46 5.46 -3.18
N GLY A 58 19.38 4.50 -3.28
CA GLY A 58 19.09 3.07 -3.34
C GLY A 58 18.73 2.51 -1.95
N TYR A 59 18.73 1.17 -1.83
CA TYR A 59 18.29 0.54 -0.57
C TYR A 59 19.22 0.82 0.62
N ARG A 60 20.56 0.82 0.42
CA ARG A 60 21.51 1.07 1.52
C ARG A 60 21.40 2.51 2.04
N PRO A 61 21.49 3.56 1.20
CA PRO A 61 21.31 4.93 1.67
C PRO A 61 19.95 5.15 2.34
N MET A 62 18.88 4.55 1.81
CA MET A 62 17.53 4.67 2.38
C MET A 62 17.45 4.12 3.81
N VAL A 63 18.10 2.99 4.10
CA VAL A 63 18.12 2.42 5.46
C VAL A 63 18.84 3.35 6.43
N GLU A 64 19.96 3.95 6.03
CA GLU A 64 20.71 4.87 6.89
C GLU A 64 19.97 6.20 7.11
N LEU A 65 19.35 6.75 6.07
CA LEU A 65 18.55 7.98 6.16
C LEU A 65 17.33 7.80 7.06
N LEU A 66 16.68 6.63 7.00
CA LEU A 66 15.60 6.27 7.93
C LEU A 66 16.10 6.20 9.38
N LYS A 67 17.28 5.63 9.62
CA LYS A 67 17.89 5.61 10.96
C LYS A 67 18.24 7.02 11.46
N GLN A 68 18.76 7.89 10.59
CA GLN A 68 19.06 9.29 10.94
C GLN A 68 17.79 10.06 11.35
N ARG A 69 16.64 9.71 10.76
CA ARG A 69 15.32 10.24 11.15
C ARG A 69 14.69 9.53 12.37
N GLY A 70 15.44 8.66 13.05
CA GLY A 70 14.97 7.92 14.24
C GLY A 70 14.09 6.70 13.95
N ILE A 71 13.95 6.31 12.68
CA ILE A 71 13.10 5.19 12.26
C ILE A 71 13.96 3.94 12.06
N TYR A 72 13.93 3.05 13.05
CA TYR A 72 14.66 1.78 13.00
C TYR A 72 13.81 0.70 12.32
N VAL A 73 14.02 0.52 11.02
CA VAL A 73 13.32 -0.48 10.21
C VAL A 73 14.31 -1.49 9.63
N ASN A 74 13.93 -2.77 9.67
CA ASN A 74 14.74 -3.83 9.07
C ASN A 74 14.92 -3.59 7.55
N HIS A 75 16.14 -3.78 7.05
CA HIS A 75 16.48 -3.65 5.62
C HIS A 75 15.55 -4.45 4.70
N LYS A 76 15.06 -5.63 5.13
CA LYS A 76 14.09 -6.42 4.35
C LYS A 76 12.77 -5.68 4.14
N LYS A 77 12.31 -4.97 5.17
CA LYS A 77 11.07 -4.18 5.12
C LYS A 77 11.25 -2.97 4.22
N VAL A 78 12.38 -2.25 4.32
CA VAL A 78 12.72 -1.14 3.41
C VAL A 78 12.75 -1.62 1.96
N GLN A 79 13.40 -2.74 1.67
CA GLN A 79 13.48 -3.29 0.32
C GLN A 79 12.10 -3.66 -0.26
N ARG A 80 11.22 -4.28 0.56
CA ARG A 80 9.83 -4.57 0.17
C ARG A 80 9.06 -3.30 -0.14
N LEU A 81 9.18 -2.27 0.70
CA LEU A 81 8.49 -0.98 0.52
C LEU A 81 9.01 -0.22 -0.69
N MET A 82 10.33 -0.21 -0.94
CA MET A 82 10.90 0.36 -2.17
C MET A 82 10.34 -0.31 -3.43
N LYS A 83 10.19 -1.65 -3.42
CA LYS A 83 9.58 -2.37 -4.54
C LYS A 83 8.10 -2.01 -4.71
N LYS A 84 7.35 -1.89 -3.61
CA LYS A 84 5.93 -1.48 -3.60
C LYS A 84 5.75 -0.07 -4.18
N LEU A 85 6.62 0.86 -3.82
CA LEU A 85 6.58 2.27 -4.23
C LEU A 85 7.25 2.53 -5.60
N GLY A 86 7.81 1.52 -6.25
CA GLY A 86 8.52 1.69 -7.53
C GLY A 86 9.85 2.45 -7.43
N LEU A 87 10.42 2.61 -6.23
CA LEU A 87 11.64 3.40 -5.97
C LEU A 87 12.93 2.66 -6.32
N ARG A 88 12.87 1.63 -7.19
CA ARG A 88 14.04 0.83 -7.53
C ARG A 88 14.96 1.65 -8.43
N VAL A 89 16.15 1.96 -7.92
CA VAL A 89 17.23 2.52 -8.74
C VAL A 89 17.74 1.41 -9.66
N THR A 90 17.61 1.61 -10.97
CA THR A 90 18.07 0.68 -12.02
C THR A 90 19.33 1.18 -12.73
N THR A 91 19.93 2.27 -12.26
CA THR A 91 21.13 2.84 -12.86
C THR A 91 22.29 1.87 -12.68
N PHE A 92 22.76 1.31 -13.81
CA PHE A 92 23.95 0.50 -13.94
C PHE A 92 25.20 1.37 -13.96
#